data_AF-A0A1C6UZ23-F1
#
_entry.id   AF-A0A1C6UZ23-F1
#
_cell.length_a   1.000
_cell.length_b   1.000
_cell.length_c   1.000
_cell.angle_alpha   90.00
_cell.angle_beta   90.00
_cell.angle_gamma   90.00
#
_symmetry.space_group_name_H-M   'P 1'
#
loop_
_entity.id
_entity.type
_entity.pdbx_description
1 polymer ?
#
loop_
_entity_poly.entity_id
_entity_poly.type
_entity_poly.pdbx_seq_one_letter_code
_entity_poly.pdbx_strand_id
1 'polypeptide(L)' 'MDNSVDSAAGALDVVLEGGPDTLPQEQRRRRVDPLTDTVKVCHYGGHEHFRKVDGETTADGSSLFRWIGRTRIAE' A
#
# COMPACT_ATOMS: atom_id res chain seq x y z
N MET A 1 0.64 -27.43 7.24
CA MET A 1 1.12 -26.03 7.14
C MET A 1 0.23 -25.35 6.13
N ASP A 2 -0.34 -24.24 6.55
CA ASP A 2 -1.36 -23.42 5.91
C ASP A 2 -1.02 -23.09 4.44
N ASN A 3 -1.87 -23.59 3.55
CA ASN A 3 -1.88 -23.27 2.13
C ASN A 3 -2.53 -21.89 1.98
N SER A 4 -1.75 -20.82 2.16
CA SER A 4 -2.20 -19.46 1.80
C SER A 4 -2.55 -19.48 0.32
N VAL A 5 -3.86 -19.38 0.09
CA VAL A 5 -4.51 -19.38 -1.21
C VAL A 5 -3.78 -18.42 -2.14
N ASP A 6 -3.25 -19.01 -3.20
CA ASP A 6 -3.08 -18.39 -4.50
C ASP A 6 -4.41 -17.70 -4.86
N SER A 7 -4.52 -16.41 -4.55
CA SER A 7 -5.52 -15.56 -5.16
C SER A 7 -5.15 -15.47 -6.64
N ALA A 8 -5.75 -16.33 -7.47
CA ALA A 8 -5.69 -16.26 -8.93
C ALA A 8 -6.44 -15.04 -9.50
N ALA A 9 -6.35 -13.90 -8.81
CA ALA A 9 -6.67 -12.57 -9.30
C ALA A 9 -5.34 -11.81 -9.32
N GLY A 10 -4.80 -11.56 -10.51
CA GLY A 10 -3.46 -11.01 -10.70
C GLY A 10 -3.18 -9.83 -9.78
N ALA A 11 -2.01 -9.80 -9.15
CA ALA A 11 -1.63 -8.71 -8.27
C ALA A 11 -1.64 -7.38 -9.04
N LEU A 12 -2.25 -6.36 -8.44
CA LEU A 12 -2.39 -5.01 -8.98
C LEU A 12 -1.17 -4.17 -8.58
N ASP A 13 -0.53 -3.53 -9.56
CA ASP A 13 0.51 -2.53 -9.30
C ASP A 13 -0.10 -1.26 -8.71
N VAL A 14 0.48 -0.81 -7.59
CA VAL A 14 0.02 0.35 -6.83
C VAL A 14 1.16 1.28 -6.48
N VAL A 15 0.84 2.57 -6.43
CA VAL A 15 1.75 3.64 -6.02
C VAL A 15 1.24 4.31 -4.76
N LEU A 16 2.11 4.43 -3.77
CA LEU A 16 1.84 5.08 -2.48
C LEU A 16 2.26 6.55 -2.54
N GLU A 17 1.27 7.44 -2.49
CA GLU A 17 1.43 8.89 -2.51
C GLU A 17 1.33 9.50 -1.11
N GLY A 18 2.15 10.53 -0.86
CA GLY A 18 2.23 11.18 0.46
C GLY A 18 3.07 10.36 1.44
N GLY A 19 2.66 10.33 2.70
CA GLY A 19 3.38 9.63 3.75
C GLY A 19 4.72 10.29 4.11
N PRO A 20 5.49 9.68 5.01
CA PRO A 20 6.74 10.26 5.47
C PRO A 20 7.79 10.30 4.35
N ASP A 21 8.55 11.38 4.26
CA ASP A 21 9.68 11.52 3.32
C ASP A 21 10.75 10.43 3.52
N THR A 22 10.78 9.85 4.72
CA THR A 22 11.68 8.74 5.07
C THR A 22 11.22 7.39 4.53
N LEU A 23 10.03 7.30 3.90
CA LEU A 23 9.59 6.07 3.25
C LEU A 23 10.33 5.89 1.91
N PRO A 24 11.12 4.82 1.74
CA PRO A 24 11.93 4.61 0.53
C PRO A 24 11.07 4.50 -0.73
N GLN A 25 11.59 4.96 -1.87
CA GLN A 25 10.88 4.89 -3.16
C GLN A 25 10.53 3.45 -3.56
N GLU A 26 11.38 2.49 -3.23
CA GLU A 26 11.13 1.06 -3.45
C GLU A 26 9.89 0.57 -2.68
N GLN A 27 9.59 1.17 -1.53
CA GLN A 27 8.38 0.84 -0.76
C GLN A 27 7.15 1.58 -1.28
N ARG A 28 7.32 2.66 -2.03
CA ARG A 28 6.22 3.45 -2.63
C ARG A 28 5.61 2.77 -3.84
N ARG A 29 6.21 1.72 -4.40
CA ARG A 29 5.63 0.91 -5.49
C ARG A 29 5.50 -0.52 -5.02
N ARG A 30 4.29 -1.07 -5.04
CA ARG A 30 4.03 -2.43 -4.56
C ARG A 30 2.98 -3.11 -5.43
N ARG A 31 2.93 -4.44 -5.31
CA ARG A 31 1.86 -5.25 -5.86
C ARG A 31 0.97 -5.74 -4.73
N VAL A 32 -0.33 -5.54 -4.85
CA VAL A 32 -1.32 -5.91 -3.83
C VAL A 32 -2.47 -6.67 -4.47
N ASP A 33 -3.30 -7.32 -3.65
CA ASP A 33 -4.53 -7.94 -4.15
C ASP A 33 -5.46 -6.86 -4.73
N PRO A 34 -6.11 -7.06 -5.90
CA PRO A 34 -7.02 -6.08 -6.50
C PRO A 34 -8.17 -5.63 -5.59
N LEU A 35 -8.56 -6.45 -4.62
CA LEU A 35 -9.59 -6.16 -3.62
C LEU A 35 -9.06 -5.37 -2.41
N THR A 36 -7.76 -5.04 -2.39
CA THR A 36 -7.14 -4.25 -1.33
C THR A 36 -7.62 -2.80 -1.40
N ASP A 37 -8.34 -2.35 -0.37
CA ASP A 37 -8.71 -0.93 -0.21
C ASP A 37 -7.65 -0.15 0.59
N THR A 38 -6.87 -0.83 1.43
CA THR A 38 -5.90 -0.19 2.34
C THR A 38 -4.59 -0.96 2.40
N VAL A 39 -3.48 -0.25 2.20
CA VAL A 39 -2.12 -0.75 2.36
C VAL A 39 -1.54 -0.22 3.67
N LYS A 40 -1.05 -1.13 4.51
CA LYS A 40 -0.33 -0.79 5.73
C LYS A 40 1.15 -1.05 5.53
N VAL A 41 1.99 -0.04 5.78
CA VAL A 41 3.44 -0.15 5.66
C VAL A 41 4.07 0.02 7.03
N CYS A 42 4.79 -1.00 7.50
CA CYS A 42 5.55 -0.91 8.74
C CYS A 42 6.75 0.04 8.55
N HIS A 43 6.80 1.12 9.34
CA HIS A 43 7.86 2.13 9.25
C HIS A 43 8.13 2.75 10.62
N TYR A 44 9.40 2.76 11.05
CA TYR A 44 9.87 3.31 12.34
C TYR A 44 8.99 2.98 13.57
N GLY A 45 8.68 1.70 13.81
CA GLY A 45 7.88 1.32 14.99
C GLY A 45 6.40 1.74 14.92
N GLY A 46 5.88 1.98 13.72
CA GLY A 46 4.47 2.25 13.46
C GLY A 46 4.01 1.64 12.15
N HIS A 47 2.75 1.91 11.82
CA HIS A 47 2.16 1.57 10.53
C HIS A 47 1.71 2.85 9.83
N GLU A 48 2.25 3.09 8.64
CA GLU A 48 1.74 4.07 7.70
C GLU A 48 0.54 3.46 6.98
N HIS A 49 -0.57 4.19 6.91
CA HIS A 49 -1.79 3.74 6.27
C HIS A 49 -2.00 4.51 4.97
N PHE A 50 -2.18 3.77 3.89
CA PHE A 50 -2.48 4.31 2.57
C PHE A 50 -3.80 3.71 2.10
N ARG A 51 -4.73 4.56 1.66
CA ARG A 51 -6.03 4.13 1.17
C ARG A 51 -6.09 4.28 -0.34
N LYS A 52 -6.70 3.31 -1.01
CA LYS A 52 -6.98 3.36 -2.44
C LYS A 52 -7.81 4.61 -2.75
N VAL A 53 -7.43 5.30 -3.82
CA VAL A 53 -8.21 6.40 -4.36
C VAL A 53 -8.96 5.87 -5.57
N ASP A 54 -10.26 5.64 -5.42
CA ASP A 54 -11.09 5.08 -6.49
C ASP A 54 -11.12 6.00 -7.72
N GLY A 55 -10.82 5.43 -8.87
CA GLY A 55 -10.77 6.15 -10.14
C GLY A 55 -9.50 6.96 -10.38
N GLU A 56 -8.53 6.95 -9.46
CA GLU A 56 -7.25 7.65 -9.62
C GLU A 56 -6.12 6.64 -9.86
N THR A 57 -5.44 6.82 -10.98
CA THR A 57 -4.27 6.04 -11.39
C THR A 57 -3.12 6.96 -11.70
N THR A 58 -1.90 6.45 -11.59
CA THR A 58 -0.70 7.17 -12.02
C THR A 58 -0.59 7.20 -13.54
N ALA A 59 0.34 8.02 -14.04
CA ALA A 59 0.60 8.13 -15.48
C ALA A 59 1.01 6.79 -16.14
N ASP A 60 1.59 5.87 -15.37
CA ASP A 60 1.94 4.51 -15.79
C ASP A 60 0.80 3.49 -15.66
N GLY A 61 -0.39 3.92 -15.21
CA GLY A 61 -1.58 3.07 -15.10
C GLY A 61 -1.70 2.29 -13.77
N SER A 62 -0.75 2.48 -12.84
CA SER A 62 -0.81 1.88 -11.50
C SER A 62 -1.91 2.54 -10.66
N SER A 63 -2.57 1.78 -9.79
CA SER A 63 -3.60 2.37 -8.91
C SER A 63 -2.98 3.22 -7.81
N LEU A 64 -3.56 4.40 -7.55
CA LEU A 64 -3.02 5.32 -6.56
C LEU A 64 -3.59 5.03 -5.16
N PHE A 65 -2.70 5.02 -4.18
CA PHE A 65 -3.05 4.91 -2.76
C PHE A 65 -2.48 6.11 -2.02
N ARG A 66 -3.35 6.92 -1.41
CA ARG A 66 -2.95 8.15 -0.71
C ARG A 66 -2.80 7.88 0.79
N TRP A 67 -1.75 8.44 1.37
CA TRP A 67 -1.51 8.36 2.81
C TRP A 67 -2.64 9.05 3.59
N ILE A 68 -3.22 8.31 4.54
CA ILE A 68 -4.31 8.78 5.38
C ILE A 68 -3.89 8.95 6.85
N GLY A 69 -2.67 8.58 7.20
CA GLY A 69 -2.11 8.76 8.52
C GLY A 69 -1.25 7.61 8.99
N ARG A 70 -0.84 7.68 10.25
CA ARG A 70 0.03 6.70 10.91
C ARG A 70 -0.59 6.24 12.22
N THR A 71 -0.52 4.94 12.48
CA THR A 71 -0.70 4.40 13.83
C THR A 71 0.67 4.11 14.42
N ARG A 72 1.03 4.82 15.50
CA ARG A 72 2.21 4.48 16.31
C ARG A 72 1.89 3.22 17.11
N ILE A 73 2.76 2.22 17.11
CA ILE A 73 2.64 1.13 18.08
C ILE A 73 3.07 1.74 19.41
N ALA A 74 2.14 1.82 20.36
CA ALA A 74 2.48 2.21 21.73
C ALA A 74 3.27 1.04 22.34
N GLU A 75 4.52 1.30 22.70
CA GLU A 75 5.37 0.42 23.52
C GLU A 75 5.04 0.60 25.00
#